data_AF-A0A1Q7E6R1-F1
#
_entry.id   AF-A0A1Q7E6R1-F1
#
_cell.length_a   1.000
_cell.length_b   1.000
_cell.length_c   1.000
_cell.angle_alpha   90.00
_cell.angle_beta   90.00
_cell.angle_gamma   90.00
#
_symmetry.space_group_name_H-M   'P 1'
#
loop_
_entity.id
_entity.type
_entity.pdbx_description
1 polymer ?
#
loop_
_entity_poly.entity_id
_entity_poly.type
_entity_poly.pdbx_seq_one_letter_code
_entity_poly.pdbx_strand_id
1 'polypeptide(L)'
;MTVGRWLVLGAALRMGVVAPALAAQLPAADAAFRSGDYAAARAGYERVLAADSLNVRATYQLAILDSWDGKLVRSLQRFTRLRRLAPADEDIMVAQGRVLSWAGRTRESEALYDSVLVRSPDRADALAGRARAVAWSGDLERAERLWRDALARHPDDADALLGLAQTLYWEGEPALAEAYAARARAAAPGDRTARELARLVRASLRPEVRTNVDGAGDSDDNGFVAQEAWLTTSLGHDVRGTLHAGWRRATLHADGGTSYGAGGYAIAALGKGAVLRAGLGVRRLVPETGAATTPLTAELGIGLHPARYAAVSVAYGRSAFDETATLIDSGFVIDALDLPSAAMA
;
A
#
# COMPACT_ATOMS: atom_id res chain seq x y z
N MET A 1 -25.66 53.89 75.26
CA MET A 1 -25.48 54.98 74.28
C MET A 1 -24.55 54.48 73.18
N THR A 2 -24.95 54.73 71.94
CA THR A 2 -24.27 54.55 70.62
C THR A 2 -22.75 54.77 70.68
N VAL A 3 -21.89 54.09 69.90
CA VAL A 3 -21.60 54.21 68.46
C VAL A 3 -20.61 53.05 68.12
N GLY A 4 -20.82 52.21 67.11
CA GLY A 4 -20.31 52.41 65.74
C GLY A 4 -19.54 51.17 65.26
N ARG A 5 -20.10 50.45 64.29
CA ARG A 5 -19.56 49.20 63.71
C ARG A 5 -18.83 49.55 62.41
N TRP A 6 -17.50 49.44 62.38
CA TRP A 6 -16.71 49.59 61.16
C TRP A 6 -16.36 48.21 60.58
N LEU A 7 -16.90 47.95 59.39
CA LEU A 7 -16.52 46.84 58.52
C LEU A 7 -15.11 47.11 57.95
N VAL A 8 -14.16 46.24 58.25
CA VAL A 8 -12.88 46.19 57.53
C VAL A 8 -13.04 45.20 56.37
N LEU A 9 -13.13 45.73 55.15
CA LEU A 9 -13.03 44.99 53.90
C LEU A 9 -11.57 44.55 53.70
N GLY A 10 -11.33 43.25 53.71
CA GLY A 10 -10.06 42.66 53.28
C GLY A 10 -9.91 42.78 51.75
N ALA A 11 -8.95 43.59 51.30
CA ALA A 11 -8.57 43.69 49.91
C ALA A 11 -7.84 42.41 49.46
N ALA A 12 -8.49 41.61 48.61
CA ALA A 12 -7.83 40.49 47.93
C ALA A 12 -6.88 41.07 46.85
N LEU A 13 -5.58 40.99 47.13
CA LEU A 13 -4.53 41.34 46.19
C LEU A 13 -4.54 40.31 45.04
N ARG A 14 -5.17 40.65 43.91
CA ARG A 14 -4.99 39.89 42.67
C ARG A 14 -3.56 40.12 42.20
N MET A 15 -2.68 39.15 42.43
CA MET A 15 -1.41 39.06 41.71
C MET A 15 -1.71 39.03 40.22
N GLY A 16 -1.45 40.15 39.55
CA GLY A 16 -1.48 40.21 38.10
C GLY A 16 -0.40 39.31 37.55
N VAL A 17 -0.80 38.22 36.90
CA VAL A 17 0.08 37.53 35.95
C VAL A 17 0.39 38.56 34.87
N VAL A 18 1.58 39.14 34.92
CA VAL A 18 2.07 40.01 33.86
C VAL A 18 2.13 39.15 32.61
N ALA A 19 1.16 39.34 31.71
CA ALA A 19 1.20 38.71 30.40
C ALA A 19 2.55 39.07 29.76
N PRO A 20 3.34 38.09 29.29
CA PRO A 20 4.63 38.39 28.68
C PRO A 20 4.41 39.39 27.54
N ALA A 21 5.33 40.35 27.41
CA ALA A 21 5.29 41.37 26.38
C ALA A 21 4.98 40.74 25.02
N LEU A 22 4.11 41.38 24.23
CA LEU A 22 3.63 40.90 22.92
C LEU A 22 4.76 40.37 22.01
N ALA A 23 5.93 41.00 22.05
CA ALA A 23 7.13 40.61 21.29
C ALA A 23 7.78 39.27 21.75
N ALA A 24 7.56 38.82 22.98
CA ALA A 24 8.08 37.56 23.53
C ALA A 24 7.19 36.34 23.25
N GLN A 25 6.03 36.54 22.63
CA GLN A 25 5.01 35.49 22.48
C GLN A 25 5.29 34.52 21.33
N LEU A 26 5.93 34.99 20.24
CA LEU A 26 6.25 34.15 19.09
C LEU A 26 7.36 33.11 19.38
N PRO A 27 8.51 33.47 20.00
CA PRO A 27 9.52 32.48 20.36
C PRO A 27 9.02 31.40 21.32
N ALA A 28 8.11 31.75 22.24
CA ALA A 28 7.47 30.79 23.14
C ALA A 28 6.54 29.83 22.39
N ALA A 29 5.74 30.34 21.45
CA ALA A 29 4.89 29.50 20.60
C ALA A 29 5.72 28.56 19.70
N ASP A 30 6.83 29.06 19.14
CA ASP A 30 7.79 28.26 18.38
C ASP A 30 8.46 27.17 19.23
N ALA A 31 8.80 27.49 20.49
CA ALA A 31 9.38 26.53 21.42
C ALA A 31 8.39 25.40 21.74
N ALA A 32 7.12 25.75 22.03
CA ALA A 32 6.05 24.78 22.25
C ALA A 32 5.82 23.90 21.00
N PHE A 33 5.87 24.49 19.80
CA PHE A 33 5.75 23.73 18.55
C PHE A 33 6.89 22.71 18.40
N ARG A 34 8.13 23.12 18.67
CA ARG A 34 9.30 22.22 18.61
C ARG A 34 9.28 21.12 19.66
N SER A 35 8.70 21.38 20.84
CA SER A 35 8.56 20.38 21.91
C SER A 35 7.37 19.43 21.72
N GLY A 36 6.59 19.62 20.65
CA GLY A 36 5.39 18.82 20.37
C GLY A 36 4.15 19.20 21.21
N ASP A 37 4.23 20.28 21.99
CA ASP A 37 3.06 20.83 22.70
C ASP A 37 2.25 21.70 21.73
N TYR A 38 1.56 21.03 20.81
CA TYR A 38 0.80 21.69 19.76
C TYR A 38 -0.40 22.47 20.29
N ALA A 39 -0.94 22.12 21.46
CA ALA A 39 -2.00 22.86 22.12
C ALA A 39 -1.49 24.23 22.60
N ALA A 40 -0.37 24.26 23.34
CA ALA A 40 0.25 25.51 23.77
C ALA A 40 0.76 26.34 22.58
N ALA A 41 1.33 25.69 21.56
CA ALA A 41 1.78 26.35 20.33
C ALA A 41 0.62 27.07 19.64
N ARG A 42 -0.51 26.39 19.45
CA ARG A 42 -1.72 26.96 18.84
C ARG A 42 -2.22 28.17 19.62
N ALA A 43 -2.37 28.06 20.94
CA ALA A 43 -2.78 29.18 21.79
C ALA A 43 -1.77 30.35 21.76
N GLY A 44 -0.48 30.06 21.64
CA GLY A 44 0.57 31.06 21.44
C GLY A 44 0.42 31.81 20.12
N TYR A 45 0.31 31.09 19.00
CA TYR A 45 0.16 31.70 17.68
C TYR A 45 -1.15 32.48 17.53
N GLU A 46 -2.25 32.03 18.14
CA GLU A 46 -3.52 32.78 18.13
C GLU A 46 -3.42 34.10 18.89
N ARG A 47 -2.68 34.15 20.01
CA ARG A 47 -2.36 35.41 20.71
C ARG A 47 -1.49 36.34 19.87
N VAL A 48 -0.49 35.79 19.17
CA VAL A 48 0.32 36.58 18.23
C VAL A 48 -0.57 37.19 17.14
N LEU A 49 -1.52 36.43 16.57
CA LEU A 49 -2.42 36.95 15.54
C LEU A 49 -3.48 37.94 16.06
N ALA A 50 -3.84 37.87 17.34
CA ALA A 50 -4.70 38.88 17.96
C ALA A 50 -3.99 40.25 18.08
N ALA A 51 -2.67 40.23 18.26
CA ALA A 51 -1.82 41.40 18.33
C ALA A 51 -1.40 41.92 16.95
N ASP A 52 -0.96 41.02 16.08
CA ASP A 52 -0.49 41.27 14.74
C ASP A 52 -1.18 40.31 13.79
N SER A 53 -2.29 40.76 13.22
CA SER A 53 -3.09 39.91 12.34
C SER A 53 -2.34 39.53 11.05
N LEU A 54 -1.31 40.29 10.64
CA LEU A 54 -0.56 40.06 9.41
C LEU A 54 0.67 39.18 9.61
N ASN A 55 0.87 38.64 10.81
CA ASN A 55 2.03 37.81 11.11
C ASN A 55 2.08 36.54 10.26
N VAL A 56 3.02 36.51 9.31
CA VAL A 56 3.20 35.41 8.35
C VAL A 56 3.56 34.11 9.07
N ARG A 57 4.53 34.15 10.01
CA ARG A 57 5.00 32.96 10.72
C ARG A 57 3.90 32.32 11.56
N ALA A 58 3.16 33.10 12.36
CA ALA A 58 2.05 32.56 13.15
C ALA A 58 0.92 32.00 12.27
N THR A 59 0.61 32.67 11.15
CA THR A 59 -0.39 32.18 10.21
C THR A 59 0.05 30.87 9.56
N TYR A 60 1.32 30.76 9.16
CA TYR A 60 1.90 29.55 8.58
C TYR A 60 1.86 28.37 9.55
N GLN A 61 2.32 28.57 10.78
CA GLN A 61 2.34 27.49 11.77
C GLN A 61 0.93 27.01 12.14
N LEU A 62 -0.04 27.92 12.26
CA LEU A 62 -1.44 27.54 12.45
C LEU A 62 -2.02 26.80 11.23
N ALA A 63 -1.60 27.16 10.01
CA ALA A 63 -2.02 26.46 8.80
C ALA A 63 -1.51 25.01 8.78
N ILE A 64 -0.24 24.80 9.16
CA ILE A 64 0.37 23.46 9.30
C ILE A 64 -0.35 22.63 10.36
N LEU A 65 -0.59 23.20 11.55
CA LEU A 65 -1.32 22.51 12.62
C LEU A 65 -2.76 22.18 12.19
N ASP A 66 -3.44 23.09 11.48
CA ASP A 66 -4.76 22.80 10.90
C ASP A 66 -4.70 21.68 9.86
N SER A 67 -3.60 21.54 9.09
CA SER A 67 -3.44 20.42 8.15
C SER A 67 -3.28 19.08 8.87
N TRP A 68 -2.47 19.03 9.93
CA TRP A 68 -2.25 17.81 10.71
C TRP A 68 -3.49 17.36 11.47
N ASP A 69 -4.32 18.32 11.93
CA ASP A 69 -5.62 18.05 12.53
C ASP A 69 -6.70 17.60 11.51
N GLY A 70 -6.37 17.50 10.22
CA GLY A 70 -7.33 17.20 9.15
C GLY A 70 -8.31 18.35 8.85
N LYS A 71 -8.11 19.54 9.42
CA LYS A 71 -8.92 20.75 9.19
C LYS A 71 -8.48 21.43 7.89
N LEU A 72 -8.48 20.67 6.79
CA LEU A 72 -7.89 21.06 5.50
C LEU A 72 -8.50 22.35 4.94
N VAL A 73 -9.81 22.55 5.08
CA VAL A 73 -10.48 23.79 4.63
C VAL A 73 -9.94 25.02 5.36
N ARG A 74 -9.82 24.95 6.70
CA ARG A 74 -9.28 26.04 7.52
C ARG A 74 -7.81 26.30 7.19
N SER A 75 -7.03 25.24 7.01
CA SER A 75 -5.64 25.32 6.58
C SER A 75 -5.51 26.04 5.23
N LEU A 76 -6.30 25.66 4.22
CA LEU A 76 -6.29 26.29 2.90
C LEU A 76 -6.72 27.76 2.92
N GLN A 77 -7.65 28.15 3.80
CA GLN A 77 -7.99 29.56 4.01
C GLN A 77 -6.80 30.36 4.54
N ARG A 78 -6.04 29.80 5.49
CA ARG A 78 -4.80 30.41 6.00
C ARG A 78 -3.73 30.50 4.91
N PHE A 79 -3.52 29.45 4.12
CA PHE A 79 -2.60 29.49 2.98
C PHE A 79 -2.99 30.51 1.91
N THR A 80 -4.29 30.67 1.65
CA THR A 80 -4.79 31.73 0.76
C THR A 80 -4.46 33.13 1.29
N ARG A 81 -4.55 33.33 2.62
CA ARG A 81 -4.11 34.58 3.25
C ARG A 81 -2.59 34.76 3.14
N LEU A 82 -1.81 33.72 3.41
CA LEU A 82 -0.35 33.73 3.34
C LEU A 82 0.15 34.14 1.95
N ARG A 83 -0.45 33.60 0.88
CA ARG A 83 -0.12 34.00 -0.50
C ARG A 83 -0.42 35.46 -0.82
N ARG A 84 -1.36 36.10 -0.13
CA ARG A 84 -1.59 37.55 -0.28
C ARG A 84 -0.56 38.38 0.48
N LEU A 85 -0.07 37.87 1.62
CA LEU A 85 0.94 38.55 2.45
C LEU A 85 2.35 38.39 1.90
N ALA A 86 2.65 37.24 1.29
CA ALA A 86 3.95 36.88 0.74
C ALA A 86 3.78 36.17 -0.62
N PRO A 87 3.42 36.91 -1.69
CA PRO A 87 3.07 36.31 -2.99
C PRO A 87 4.25 35.64 -3.72
N ALA A 88 5.49 36.00 -3.39
CA ALA A 88 6.69 35.44 -4.02
C ALA A 88 7.24 34.20 -3.29
N ASP A 89 6.77 33.92 -2.07
CA ASP A 89 7.28 32.84 -1.23
C ASP A 89 6.83 31.47 -1.76
N GLU A 90 7.80 30.74 -2.31
CA GLU A 90 7.58 29.41 -2.88
C GLU A 90 7.29 28.35 -1.83
N ASP A 91 7.80 28.50 -0.60
CA ASP A 91 7.60 27.54 0.49
C ASP A 91 6.12 27.52 0.89
N ILE A 92 5.48 28.69 0.92
CA ILE A 92 4.03 28.81 1.12
C ILE A 92 3.25 28.09 0.02
N MET A 93 3.70 28.18 -1.23
CA MET A 93 3.03 27.56 -2.37
C MET A 93 3.19 26.04 -2.37
N VAL A 94 4.39 25.53 -2.10
CA VAL A 94 4.65 24.09 -1.92
C VAL A 94 3.83 23.54 -0.75
N ALA A 95 3.82 24.24 0.38
CA ALA A 95 3.05 23.81 1.55
C ALA A 95 1.54 23.81 1.27
N GLN A 96 1.01 24.81 0.56
CA GLN A 96 -0.40 24.82 0.13
C GLN A 96 -0.70 23.70 -0.86
N GLY A 97 0.19 23.45 -1.84
CA GLY A 97 0.09 22.35 -2.80
C GLY A 97 -0.09 21.03 -2.07
N ARG A 98 0.75 20.76 -1.06
CA ARG A 98 0.66 19.54 -0.24
C ARG A 98 -0.69 19.39 0.47
N VAL A 99 -1.24 20.47 1.02
CA VAL A 99 -2.57 20.45 1.65
C VAL A 99 -3.68 20.22 0.62
N LEU A 100 -3.56 20.77 -0.59
CA LEU A 100 -4.49 20.49 -1.68
C LEU A 100 -4.42 19.02 -2.09
N SER A 101 -3.22 18.41 -2.12
CA SER A 101 -3.07 16.98 -2.36
C SER A 101 -3.81 16.15 -1.31
N TRP A 102 -3.63 16.47 -0.01
CA TRP A 102 -4.36 15.81 1.08
C TRP A 102 -5.87 16.01 1.02
N ALA A 103 -6.33 17.14 0.46
CA ALA A 103 -7.74 17.44 0.27
C ALA A 103 -8.34 16.77 -0.99
N GLY A 104 -7.57 15.96 -1.72
CA GLY A 104 -8.00 15.35 -2.99
C GLY A 104 -8.17 16.35 -4.14
N ARG A 105 -7.70 17.59 -3.97
CA ARG A 105 -7.81 18.66 -4.98
C ARG A 105 -6.61 18.62 -5.92
N THR A 106 -6.42 17.48 -6.60
CA THR A 106 -5.21 17.17 -7.37
C THR A 106 -4.87 18.21 -8.43
N ARG A 107 -5.84 18.67 -9.24
CA ARG A 107 -5.58 19.67 -10.29
C ARG A 107 -5.04 20.98 -9.74
N GLU A 108 -5.59 21.46 -8.63
CA GLU A 108 -5.15 22.71 -8.01
C GLU A 108 -3.79 22.53 -7.32
N SER A 109 -3.55 21.36 -6.75
CA SER A 109 -2.25 20.97 -6.20
C SER A 109 -1.17 20.99 -7.29
N GLU A 110 -1.42 20.35 -8.43
CA GLU A 110 -0.48 20.32 -9.56
C GLU A 110 -0.21 21.73 -10.08
N ALA A 111 -1.24 22.56 -10.27
CA ALA A 111 -1.06 23.93 -10.74
C ALA A 111 -0.16 24.77 -9.82
N LEU A 112 -0.24 24.58 -8.50
CA LEU A 112 0.67 25.25 -7.56
C LEU A 112 2.10 24.74 -7.71
N TYR A 113 2.32 23.43 -7.77
CA TYR A 113 3.67 22.89 -7.97
C TYR A 113 4.25 23.32 -9.31
N ASP A 114 3.48 23.27 -10.39
CA ASP A 114 3.90 23.72 -11.72
C ASP A 114 4.33 25.19 -11.70
N SER A 115 3.59 26.06 -11.00
CA SER A 115 3.96 27.47 -10.86
C SER A 115 5.23 27.74 -10.03
N VAL A 116 5.57 26.83 -9.12
CA VAL A 116 6.86 26.84 -8.41
C VAL A 116 7.96 26.36 -9.34
N LEU A 117 7.74 25.26 -10.06
CA LEU A 117 8.72 24.66 -10.96
C LEU A 117 9.06 25.52 -12.18
N VAL A 118 8.18 26.43 -12.60
CA VAL A 118 8.51 27.45 -13.61
C VAL A 118 9.65 28.38 -13.12
N ARG A 119 9.69 28.70 -11.83
CA ARG A 119 10.70 29.60 -11.23
C ARG A 119 11.91 28.85 -10.70
N SER A 120 11.67 27.65 -10.17
CA SER A 120 12.66 26.78 -9.55
C SER A 120 12.54 25.36 -10.13
N PRO A 121 13.02 25.11 -11.37
CA PRO A 121 12.80 23.85 -12.08
C PRO A 121 13.36 22.60 -11.38
N ASP A 122 14.41 22.78 -10.59
CA ASP A 122 15.10 21.69 -9.89
C ASP A 122 14.69 21.60 -8.41
N ARG A 123 13.60 22.24 -8.02
CA ARG A 123 13.13 22.22 -6.63
C ARG A 123 12.53 20.85 -6.27
N ALA A 124 13.30 20.04 -5.53
CA ALA A 124 13.00 18.64 -5.26
C ALA A 124 11.65 18.40 -4.56
N ASP A 125 11.32 19.18 -3.53
CA ASP A 125 10.06 19.06 -2.78
C ASP A 125 8.82 19.39 -3.64
N ALA A 126 8.94 20.29 -4.62
CA ALA A 126 7.88 20.60 -5.58
C ALA A 126 7.71 19.50 -6.65
N LEU A 127 8.81 18.95 -7.18
CA LEU A 127 8.79 17.81 -8.10
C LEU A 127 8.12 16.60 -7.42
N ALA A 128 8.57 16.28 -6.20
CA ALA A 128 8.03 15.18 -5.41
C ALA A 128 6.55 15.41 -5.03
N GLY A 129 6.20 16.63 -4.61
CA GLY A 129 4.84 17.00 -4.27
C GLY A 129 3.87 16.81 -5.44
N ARG A 130 4.29 17.20 -6.66
CA ARG A 130 3.49 17.01 -7.88
C ARG A 130 3.25 15.53 -8.19
N ALA A 131 4.32 14.73 -8.22
CA ALA A 131 4.22 13.29 -8.48
C ALA A 131 3.32 12.59 -7.45
N ARG A 132 3.46 12.95 -6.17
CA ARG A 132 2.63 12.43 -5.07
C ARG A 132 1.15 12.78 -5.22
N ALA A 133 0.82 14.01 -5.59
CA ALA A 133 -0.56 14.43 -5.79
C ALA A 133 -1.26 13.60 -6.89
N VAL A 134 -0.53 13.29 -7.96
CA VAL A 134 -0.99 12.45 -9.07
C VAL A 134 -1.14 10.99 -8.61
N ALA A 135 -0.16 10.46 -7.87
CA ALA A 135 -0.22 9.11 -7.31
C ALA A 135 -1.45 8.91 -6.43
N TRP A 136 -1.75 9.87 -5.54
CA TRP A 136 -2.93 9.79 -4.66
C TRP A 136 -4.27 9.96 -5.39
N SER A 137 -4.29 10.53 -6.59
CA SER A 137 -5.49 10.50 -7.45
C SER A 137 -5.70 9.17 -8.18
N GLY A 138 -4.72 8.26 -8.15
CA GLY A 138 -4.79 6.95 -8.78
C GLY A 138 -4.29 6.88 -10.23
N ASP A 139 -3.79 7.98 -10.80
CA ASP A 139 -3.09 7.97 -12.10
C ASP A 139 -1.64 7.55 -11.87
N LEU A 140 -1.46 6.26 -11.57
CA LEU A 140 -0.18 5.71 -11.13
C LEU A 140 0.86 5.78 -12.26
N GLU A 141 0.45 5.52 -13.52
CA GLU A 141 1.36 5.54 -14.65
C GLU A 141 1.95 6.94 -14.88
N ARG A 142 1.14 8.00 -14.71
CA ARG A 142 1.64 9.37 -14.79
C ARG A 142 2.51 9.71 -13.58
N ALA A 143 2.14 9.26 -12.39
CA ALA A 143 2.96 9.47 -11.19
C ALA A 143 4.34 8.83 -11.34
N GLU A 144 4.42 7.61 -11.87
CA GLU A 144 5.67 6.89 -12.13
C GLU A 144 6.60 7.69 -13.06
N ARG A 145 6.07 8.25 -14.16
CA ARG A 145 6.84 9.14 -15.05
C ARG A 145 7.34 10.38 -14.32
N LEU A 146 6.49 11.04 -13.55
CA LEU A 146 6.86 12.25 -12.79
C LEU A 146 7.92 11.97 -11.72
N TRP A 147 7.86 10.81 -11.05
CA TRP A 147 8.88 10.39 -10.10
C TRP A 147 10.22 10.10 -10.79
N ARG A 148 10.21 9.43 -11.94
CA ARG A 148 11.43 9.21 -12.73
C ARG A 148 12.05 10.52 -13.20
N ASP A 149 11.24 11.48 -13.62
CA ASP A 149 11.69 12.83 -13.98
C ASP A 149 12.31 13.55 -12.77
N ALA A 150 11.76 13.38 -11.57
CA ALA A 150 12.34 13.93 -10.35
C ALA A 150 13.69 13.29 -10.04
N LEU A 151 13.80 11.96 -10.15
CA LEU A 151 15.05 11.21 -9.94
C LEU A 151 16.09 11.46 -11.03
N ALA A 152 15.70 11.80 -12.25
CA ALA A 152 16.66 12.20 -13.28
C ALA A 152 17.40 13.50 -12.91
N ARG A 153 16.73 14.39 -12.16
CA ARG A 153 17.32 15.64 -11.63
C ARG A 153 18.03 15.41 -10.29
N HIS A 154 17.45 14.56 -9.43
CA HIS A 154 17.95 14.25 -8.08
C HIS A 154 18.02 12.73 -7.86
N PRO A 155 19.09 12.06 -8.35
CA PRO A 155 19.15 10.60 -8.38
C PRO A 155 19.03 9.88 -7.04
N ASP A 156 19.46 10.54 -5.95
CA ASP A 156 19.51 9.99 -4.60
C ASP A 156 18.53 10.69 -3.64
N ASP A 157 17.56 11.45 -4.17
CA ASP A 157 16.51 12.04 -3.34
C ASP A 157 15.65 10.92 -2.70
N ALA A 158 15.72 10.82 -1.38
CA ALA A 158 15.08 9.73 -0.64
C ALA A 158 13.55 9.77 -0.76
N ASP A 159 12.95 10.96 -0.84
CA ASP A 159 11.49 11.13 -0.93
C ASP A 159 10.97 10.71 -2.31
N ALA A 160 11.71 11.02 -3.38
CA ALA A 160 11.41 10.58 -4.74
C ALA A 160 11.64 9.07 -4.93
N LEU A 161 12.71 8.50 -4.37
CA LEU A 161 12.93 7.04 -4.37
C LEU A 161 11.80 6.31 -3.64
N LEU A 162 11.39 6.83 -2.47
CA LEU A 162 10.30 6.30 -1.68
C LEU A 162 8.96 6.42 -2.44
N GLY A 163 8.69 7.58 -3.03
CA GLY A 163 7.51 7.86 -3.83
C GLY A 163 7.36 6.91 -5.02
N LEU A 164 8.43 6.72 -5.79
CA LEU A 164 8.43 5.78 -6.91
C LEU A 164 8.22 4.33 -6.46
N ALA A 165 8.93 3.89 -5.42
CA ALA A 165 8.74 2.55 -4.88
C ALA A 165 7.29 2.32 -4.41
N GLN A 166 6.68 3.32 -3.79
CA GLN A 166 5.29 3.24 -3.32
C GLN A 166 4.31 3.19 -4.49
N THR A 167 4.52 3.99 -5.54
CA THR A 167 3.72 4.00 -6.76
C THR A 167 3.79 2.63 -7.47
N LEU A 168 4.99 2.11 -7.70
CA LEU A 168 5.19 0.78 -8.31
C LEU A 168 4.52 -0.33 -7.49
N TYR A 169 4.61 -0.26 -6.17
CA TYR A 169 3.92 -1.21 -5.31
C TYR A 169 2.39 -1.14 -5.44
N TRP A 170 1.82 0.06 -5.60
CA TRP A 170 0.39 0.24 -5.86
C TRP A 170 -0.04 -0.19 -7.26
N GLU A 171 0.86 -0.12 -8.25
CA GLU A 171 0.65 -0.64 -9.60
C GLU A 171 0.65 -2.18 -9.65
N GLY A 172 1.07 -2.84 -8.57
CA GLY A 172 1.17 -4.29 -8.51
C GLY A 172 2.53 -4.82 -8.98
N GLU A 173 3.56 -3.96 -8.99
CA GLU A 173 4.92 -4.25 -9.47
C GLU A 173 5.93 -4.34 -8.32
N PRO A 174 5.76 -5.25 -7.33
CA PRO A 174 6.60 -5.30 -6.15
C PRO A 174 8.07 -5.61 -6.48
N ALA A 175 8.34 -6.34 -7.57
CA ALA A 175 9.71 -6.66 -7.98
C ALA A 175 10.47 -5.39 -8.39
N LEU A 176 9.84 -4.51 -9.18
CA LEU A 176 10.40 -3.21 -9.55
C LEU A 176 10.49 -2.29 -8.33
N ALA A 177 9.46 -2.29 -7.47
CA ALA A 177 9.43 -1.51 -6.25
C ALA A 177 10.59 -1.85 -5.30
N GLU A 178 11.05 -3.11 -5.24
CA GLU A 178 12.11 -3.54 -4.33
C GLU A 178 13.42 -2.78 -4.55
N ALA A 179 13.81 -2.59 -5.82
CA ALA A 179 15.04 -1.90 -6.17
C ALA A 179 15.03 -0.44 -5.66
N TYR A 180 13.92 0.28 -5.85
CA TYR A 180 13.78 1.66 -5.40
C TYR A 180 13.61 1.76 -3.88
N ALA A 181 12.85 0.84 -3.26
CA ALA A 181 12.70 0.80 -1.80
C ALA A 181 14.03 0.53 -1.08
N ALA A 182 14.88 -0.33 -1.66
CA ALA A 182 16.21 -0.61 -1.14
C ALA A 182 17.12 0.64 -1.22
N ARG A 183 17.07 1.37 -2.34
CA ARG A 183 17.79 2.64 -2.52
C ARG A 183 17.29 3.72 -1.58
N ALA A 184 15.98 3.89 -1.42
CA ALA A 184 15.38 4.86 -0.48
C ALA A 184 15.87 4.60 0.96
N ARG A 185 15.87 3.33 1.38
CA ARG A 185 16.39 2.92 2.69
C ARG A 185 17.89 3.19 2.86
N ALA A 186 18.68 3.05 1.81
CA ALA A 186 20.11 3.35 1.84
C ALA A 186 20.37 4.86 1.90
N ALA A 187 19.60 5.66 1.16
CA ALA A 187 19.69 7.12 1.16
C ALA A 187 19.23 7.73 2.49
N ALA A 188 18.23 7.15 3.15
CA ALA A 188 17.73 7.60 4.45
C ALA A 188 17.54 6.43 5.45
N PRO A 189 18.62 5.91 6.06
CA PRO A 189 18.53 4.75 6.96
C PRO A 189 17.66 4.97 8.21
N GLY A 190 17.55 6.22 8.66
CA GLY A 190 16.72 6.62 9.79
C GLY A 190 15.22 6.70 9.47
N ASP A 191 14.85 6.85 8.19
CA ASP A 191 13.45 6.99 7.81
C ASP A 191 12.71 5.67 8.10
N ARG A 192 11.67 5.79 8.92
CA ARG A 192 10.80 4.68 9.28
C ARG A 192 9.96 4.24 8.08
N THR A 193 9.50 5.19 7.27
CA THR A 193 8.63 4.95 6.12
C THR A 193 9.36 4.12 5.07
N ALA A 194 10.58 4.52 4.69
CA ALA A 194 11.43 3.73 3.80
C ALA A 194 11.71 2.30 4.31
N ARG A 195 11.97 2.14 5.62
CA ARG A 195 12.17 0.81 6.21
C ARG A 195 10.92 -0.05 6.21
N GLU A 196 9.75 0.54 6.48
CA GLU A 196 8.47 -0.17 6.47
C GLU A 196 8.06 -0.56 5.06
N LEU A 197 8.15 0.34 4.07
CA LEU A 197 7.87 0.03 2.67
C LEU A 197 8.78 -1.09 2.15
N ALA A 198 10.10 -1.01 2.38
CA ALA A 198 11.03 -2.07 1.98
C ALA A 198 10.74 -3.42 2.67
N ARG A 199 10.12 -3.42 3.85
CA ARG A 199 9.67 -4.66 4.50
C ARG A 199 8.41 -5.20 3.84
N LEU A 200 7.43 -4.34 3.55
CA LEU A 200 6.18 -4.71 2.88
C LEU A 200 6.44 -5.29 1.48
N VAL A 201 7.24 -4.59 0.67
CA VAL A 201 7.62 -5.04 -0.68
C VAL A 201 8.33 -6.40 -0.64
N ARG A 202 9.29 -6.60 0.27
CA ARG A 202 9.95 -7.90 0.40
C ARG A 202 9.01 -8.98 0.89
N ALA A 203 8.06 -8.67 1.77
CA ALA A 203 7.07 -9.63 2.23
C ALA A 203 6.17 -10.10 1.09
N SER A 204 5.79 -9.22 0.15
CA SER A 204 4.97 -9.60 -1.01
C SER A 204 5.72 -10.42 -2.06
N LEU A 205 7.05 -10.41 -2.03
CA LEU A 205 7.94 -11.21 -2.89
C LEU A 205 8.40 -12.51 -2.26
N ARG A 206 8.12 -12.74 -0.97
CA ARG A 206 8.56 -13.98 -0.30
C ARG A 206 7.89 -15.19 -0.94
N PRO A 207 8.62 -16.30 -1.11
CA PRO A 207 8.00 -17.56 -1.44
C PRO A 207 6.98 -17.94 -0.37
N GLU A 208 5.79 -18.33 -0.82
CA GLU A 208 4.73 -18.89 0.01
C GLU A 208 4.81 -20.41 -0.08
N VAL A 209 4.88 -21.06 1.08
CA VAL A 209 4.77 -22.52 1.17
C VAL A 209 3.43 -22.84 1.81
N ARG A 210 2.60 -23.60 1.10
CA ARG A 210 1.31 -24.11 1.59
C ARG A 210 1.38 -25.63 1.60
N THR A 211 0.77 -26.26 2.59
CA THR A 211 0.50 -27.70 2.58
C THR A 211 -0.95 -27.93 2.98
N ASN A 212 -1.55 -28.96 2.41
CA ASN A 212 -2.90 -29.40 2.72
C ASN A 212 -2.90 -30.90 2.93
N VAL A 213 -3.70 -31.36 3.87
CA VAL A 213 -3.98 -32.77 4.11
C VAL A 213 -5.48 -32.94 4.05
N ASP A 214 -5.95 -33.72 3.10
CA ASP A 214 -7.37 -33.98 2.87
C ASP A 214 -7.66 -35.46 3.05
N GLY A 215 -8.88 -35.79 3.44
CA GLY A 215 -9.36 -37.16 3.43
C GLY A 215 -10.87 -37.19 3.50
N ALA A 216 -11.44 -38.22 2.88
CA ALA A 216 -12.86 -38.47 2.91
C ALA A 216 -13.13 -39.97 2.92
N GLY A 217 -14.32 -40.33 3.36
CA GLY A 217 -14.90 -41.66 3.17
C GLY A 217 -16.41 -41.53 2.99
N ASP A 218 -17.01 -42.54 2.37
CA ASP A 218 -18.44 -42.61 2.09
C ASP A 218 -19.07 -43.90 2.66
N SER A 219 -20.37 -44.07 2.41
CA SER A 219 -21.16 -45.19 2.93
C SER A 219 -20.91 -46.53 2.24
N ASP A 220 -20.19 -46.53 1.13
CA ASP A 220 -19.86 -47.70 0.30
C ASP A 220 -18.41 -48.16 0.49
N ASP A 221 -17.80 -47.83 1.63
CA ASP A 221 -16.41 -48.17 1.99
C ASP A 221 -15.39 -47.69 0.96
N ASN A 222 -15.69 -46.59 0.27
CA ASN A 222 -14.73 -45.85 -0.51
C ASN A 222 -14.16 -44.71 0.34
N GLY A 223 -12.88 -44.42 0.13
CA GLY A 223 -12.21 -43.39 0.89
C GLY A 223 -10.85 -43.05 0.33
N PHE A 224 -10.33 -41.92 0.81
CA PHE A 224 -8.97 -41.52 0.49
C PHE A 224 -8.35 -40.68 1.59
N VAL A 225 -7.03 -40.66 1.60
CA VAL A 225 -6.21 -39.65 2.27
C VAL A 225 -5.22 -39.10 1.26
N ALA A 226 -5.01 -37.80 1.29
CA ALA A 226 -4.09 -37.12 0.40
C ALA A 226 -3.33 -36.02 1.14
N GLN A 227 -2.12 -35.76 0.69
CA GLN A 227 -1.36 -34.60 1.10
C GLN A 227 -0.76 -33.94 -0.13
N GLU A 228 -0.86 -32.62 -0.18
CA GLU A 228 -0.23 -31.82 -1.22
C GLU A 228 0.51 -30.64 -0.60
N ALA A 229 1.58 -30.23 -1.27
CA ALA A 229 2.38 -29.06 -0.92
C ALA A 229 2.54 -28.18 -2.15
N TRP A 230 2.50 -26.87 -1.94
CA TRP A 230 2.71 -25.85 -2.96
C TRP A 230 3.82 -24.91 -2.51
N LEU A 231 4.67 -24.53 -3.46
CA LEU A 231 5.64 -23.47 -3.33
C LEU A 231 5.34 -22.41 -4.39
N THR A 232 4.86 -21.25 -3.97
CA THR A 232 4.56 -20.12 -4.86
C THR A 232 5.61 -19.05 -4.71
N THR A 233 6.15 -18.52 -5.80
CA THR A 233 7.12 -17.42 -5.76
C THR A 233 7.00 -16.51 -6.98
N SER A 234 7.62 -15.34 -6.92
CA SER A 234 7.77 -14.44 -8.08
C SER A 234 8.92 -14.94 -8.95
N LEU A 235 8.68 -15.05 -10.26
CA LEU A 235 9.68 -15.39 -11.28
C LEU A 235 10.10 -14.16 -12.11
N GLY A 236 9.55 -13.00 -11.79
CA GLY A 236 9.69 -11.74 -12.52
C GLY A 236 8.67 -10.73 -12.04
N HIS A 237 8.65 -9.55 -12.68
CA HIS A 237 7.75 -8.45 -12.31
C HIS A 237 6.27 -8.84 -12.46
N ASP A 238 5.91 -9.48 -13.58
CA ASP A 238 4.53 -9.88 -13.90
C ASP A 238 4.24 -11.39 -13.80
N VAL A 239 5.21 -12.20 -13.35
CA VAL A 239 5.10 -13.66 -13.39
C VAL A 239 5.20 -14.25 -12.01
N ARG A 240 4.17 -14.99 -11.61
CA ARG A 240 4.20 -15.87 -10.43
C ARG A 240 4.24 -17.32 -10.85
N GLY A 241 5.17 -18.06 -10.27
CA GLY A 241 5.29 -19.51 -10.46
C GLY A 241 4.84 -20.26 -9.21
N THR A 242 4.14 -21.35 -9.41
CA THR A 242 3.76 -22.30 -8.36
C THR A 242 4.28 -23.68 -8.74
N LEU A 243 5.05 -24.29 -7.86
CA LEU A 243 5.36 -25.72 -7.90
C LEU A 243 4.44 -26.45 -6.93
N HIS A 244 4.02 -27.66 -7.27
CA HIS A 244 3.26 -28.50 -6.36
C HIS A 244 3.69 -29.96 -6.44
N ALA A 245 3.58 -30.65 -5.32
CA ALA A 245 3.83 -32.07 -5.23
C ALA A 245 2.98 -32.68 -4.12
N GLY A 246 2.54 -33.92 -4.32
CA GLY A 246 1.67 -34.57 -3.36
C GLY A 246 1.48 -36.04 -3.64
N TRP A 247 0.78 -36.69 -2.73
CA TRP A 247 0.41 -38.09 -2.84
C TRP A 247 -1.03 -38.27 -2.40
N ARG A 248 -1.68 -39.31 -2.91
CA ARG A 248 -3.01 -39.75 -2.50
C ARG A 248 -2.99 -41.27 -2.35
N ARG A 249 -3.61 -41.77 -1.29
CA ARG A 249 -3.99 -43.17 -1.16
C ARG A 249 -5.51 -43.25 -1.17
N ALA A 250 -6.05 -43.99 -2.12
CA ALA A 250 -7.47 -44.23 -2.26
C ALA A 250 -7.78 -45.71 -2.03
N THR A 251 -8.96 -45.99 -1.51
CA THR A 251 -9.44 -47.33 -1.16
C THR A 251 -10.86 -47.50 -1.67
N LEU A 252 -11.20 -48.69 -2.14
CA LEU A 252 -12.57 -49.10 -2.43
C LEU A 252 -12.73 -50.54 -1.92
N HIS A 253 -13.54 -50.72 -0.88
CA HIS A 253 -13.64 -52.00 -0.17
C HIS A 253 -12.27 -52.52 0.29
N ALA A 254 -11.86 -53.70 -0.18
CA ALA A 254 -10.57 -54.32 0.15
C ALA A 254 -9.42 -53.87 -0.76
N ASP A 255 -9.72 -53.15 -1.86
CA ASP A 255 -8.74 -52.73 -2.85
C ASP A 255 -8.19 -51.35 -2.51
N GLY A 256 -6.90 -51.15 -2.79
CA GLY A 256 -6.25 -49.86 -2.65
C GLY A 256 -5.45 -49.44 -3.88
N GLY A 257 -5.16 -48.15 -3.93
CA GLY A 257 -4.27 -47.55 -4.92
C GLY A 257 -3.56 -46.35 -4.32
N THR A 258 -2.38 -46.04 -4.83
CA THR A 258 -1.62 -44.87 -4.42
C THR A 258 -1.16 -44.10 -5.64
N SER A 259 -1.31 -42.78 -5.60
CA SER A 259 -0.81 -41.90 -6.64
C SER A 259 0.15 -40.87 -6.07
N TYR A 260 1.10 -40.46 -6.92
CA TYR A 260 2.09 -39.44 -6.62
C TYR A 260 2.06 -38.41 -7.73
N GLY A 261 1.94 -37.12 -7.40
CA GLY A 261 1.92 -36.03 -8.36
C GLY A 261 3.05 -35.06 -8.11
N ALA A 262 3.58 -34.51 -9.19
CA ALA A 262 4.43 -33.33 -9.15
C ALA A 262 4.18 -32.51 -10.42
N GLY A 263 4.19 -31.19 -10.27
CA GLY A 263 3.96 -30.29 -11.39
C GLY A 263 4.23 -28.85 -11.01
N GLY A 264 3.92 -27.96 -11.94
CA GLY A 264 3.97 -26.54 -11.71
C GLY A 264 3.24 -25.76 -12.78
N TYR A 265 2.89 -24.54 -12.43
CA TYR A 265 2.26 -23.60 -13.33
C TYR A 265 2.79 -22.19 -13.11
N ALA A 266 2.69 -21.36 -14.13
CA ALA A 266 2.96 -19.94 -14.05
C ALA A 266 1.69 -19.15 -14.38
N ILE A 267 1.50 -18.05 -13.66
CA ILE A 267 0.51 -17.03 -13.96
C ILE A 267 1.27 -15.77 -14.38
N ALA A 268 1.02 -15.29 -15.58
CA ALA A 268 1.61 -14.06 -16.13
C ALA A 268 0.52 -13.01 -16.33
N ALA A 269 0.73 -11.80 -15.80
CA ALA A 269 -0.07 -10.64 -16.19
C ALA A 269 0.28 -10.23 -17.63
N LEU A 270 -0.75 -9.96 -18.43
CA LEU A 270 -0.62 -9.52 -19.82
C LEU A 270 -0.94 -8.03 -19.99
N GLY A 271 -1.15 -7.31 -18.87
CA GLY A 271 -1.63 -5.94 -18.84
C GLY A 271 -3.15 -5.82 -18.98
N LYS A 272 -3.69 -4.64 -18.59
CA LYS A 272 -5.14 -4.31 -18.66
C LYS A 272 -6.04 -5.34 -17.97
N GLY A 273 -5.56 -5.95 -16.89
CA GLY A 273 -6.29 -6.96 -16.12
C GLY A 273 -6.37 -8.34 -16.78
N ALA A 274 -5.68 -8.58 -17.90
CA ALA A 274 -5.59 -9.91 -18.51
C ALA A 274 -4.49 -10.75 -17.84
N VAL A 275 -4.74 -12.05 -17.69
CA VAL A 275 -3.81 -13.02 -17.11
C VAL A 275 -3.78 -14.30 -17.94
N LEU A 276 -2.59 -14.89 -18.08
CA LEU A 276 -2.38 -16.20 -18.68
C LEU A 276 -1.90 -17.16 -17.59
N ARG A 277 -2.50 -18.35 -17.52
CA ARG A 277 -2.07 -19.46 -16.67
C ARG A 277 -1.66 -20.62 -17.55
N ALA A 278 -0.47 -21.17 -17.34
CA ALA A 278 0.00 -22.35 -18.05
C ALA A 278 0.81 -23.25 -17.12
N GLY A 279 0.56 -24.56 -17.19
CA GLY A 279 1.20 -25.53 -16.30
C GLY A 279 1.31 -26.92 -16.89
N LEU A 280 2.26 -27.68 -16.35
CA LEU A 280 2.57 -29.05 -16.73
C LEU A 280 2.94 -29.86 -15.48
N GLY A 281 2.70 -31.16 -15.54
CA GLY A 281 3.07 -32.07 -14.47
C GLY A 281 2.98 -33.53 -14.88
N VAL A 282 3.14 -34.38 -13.89
CA VAL A 282 3.04 -35.84 -14.01
C VAL A 282 2.29 -36.38 -12.80
N ARG A 283 1.52 -37.44 -13.02
CA ARG A 283 0.90 -38.22 -11.95
C ARG A 283 1.25 -39.68 -12.14
N ARG A 284 1.98 -40.28 -11.21
CA ARG A 284 2.24 -41.72 -11.19
C ARG A 284 1.11 -42.42 -10.44
N LEU A 285 0.44 -43.36 -11.09
CA LEU A 285 -0.64 -44.17 -10.53
C LEU A 285 -0.10 -45.56 -10.23
N VAL A 286 -0.25 -46.01 -8.99
CA VAL A 286 0.28 -47.30 -8.49
C VAL A 286 -0.89 -48.07 -7.86
N PRO A 287 -1.57 -48.93 -8.63
CA PRO A 287 -2.57 -49.82 -8.07
C PRO A 287 -1.91 -50.92 -7.23
N GLU A 288 -2.67 -51.54 -6.32
CA GLU A 288 -2.17 -52.66 -5.51
C GLU A 288 -1.94 -53.93 -6.33
N THR A 289 -2.75 -54.13 -7.36
CA THR A 289 -2.60 -55.18 -8.34
C THR A 289 -2.52 -54.54 -9.73
N GLY A 290 -1.71 -55.09 -10.63
CA GLY A 290 -1.56 -54.52 -11.98
C GLY A 290 -0.31 -53.65 -12.15
N ALA A 291 -0.27 -52.92 -13.27
CA ALA A 291 0.90 -52.16 -13.71
C ALA A 291 0.74 -50.66 -13.42
N ALA A 292 1.78 -50.05 -12.87
CA ALA A 292 1.80 -48.61 -12.65
C ALA A 292 1.84 -47.82 -13.98
N THR A 293 1.13 -46.70 -14.02
CA THR A 293 1.14 -45.77 -15.16
C THR A 293 1.62 -44.38 -14.73
N THR A 294 2.03 -43.53 -15.67
CA THR A 294 2.47 -42.15 -15.36
C THR A 294 1.97 -41.16 -16.42
N PRO A 295 0.66 -40.86 -16.43
CA PRO A 295 0.12 -39.81 -17.30
C PRO A 295 0.76 -38.43 -17.06
N LEU A 296 0.92 -37.69 -18.16
CA LEU A 296 1.22 -36.26 -18.14
C LEU A 296 -0.05 -35.48 -17.78
N THR A 297 0.12 -34.46 -16.95
CA THR A 297 -0.92 -33.48 -16.62
C THR A 297 -0.58 -32.14 -17.24
N ALA A 298 -1.60 -31.36 -17.59
CA ALA A 298 -1.42 -30.05 -18.20
C ALA A 298 -2.58 -29.13 -17.82
N GLU A 299 -2.30 -27.83 -17.75
CA GLU A 299 -3.34 -26.82 -17.63
C GLU A 299 -2.99 -25.60 -18.47
N LEU A 300 -4.01 -25.00 -19.09
CA LEU A 300 -3.88 -23.76 -19.84
C LEU A 300 -5.16 -22.95 -19.64
N GLY A 301 -5.03 -21.71 -19.19
CA GLY A 301 -6.17 -20.84 -19.00
C GLY A 301 -5.84 -19.39 -19.27
N ILE A 302 -6.86 -18.64 -19.67
CA ILE A 302 -6.79 -17.20 -19.84
C ILE A 302 -7.88 -16.55 -19.00
N GLY A 303 -7.56 -15.45 -18.35
CA GLY A 303 -8.47 -14.69 -17.50
C GLY A 303 -8.43 -13.20 -17.80
N LEU A 304 -9.53 -12.52 -17.47
CA LEU A 304 -9.68 -11.07 -17.55
C LEU A 304 -10.37 -10.58 -16.27
N HIS A 305 -9.81 -9.51 -15.70
CA HIS A 305 -10.37 -8.78 -14.58
C HIS A 305 -10.88 -7.40 -15.03
N PRO A 306 -12.09 -7.32 -15.61
CA PRO A 306 -12.61 -6.06 -16.15
C PRO A 306 -12.95 -5.02 -15.08
N ALA A 307 -13.12 -5.45 -13.83
CA ALA A 307 -13.33 -4.59 -12.68
C ALA A 307 -12.73 -5.23 -11.42
N ARG A 308 -12.56 -4.43 -10.36
CA ARG A 308 -11.95 -4.85 -9.09
C ARG A 308 -12.56 -6.13 -8.47
N TYR A 309 -13.85 -6.36 -8.70
CA TYR A 309 -14.60 -7.50 -8.15
C TYR A 309 -15.22 -8.39 -9.24
N ALA A 310 -14.76 -8.27 -10.49
CA ALA A 310 -15.25 -9.07 -11.60
C ALA A 310 -14.08 -9.81 -12.27
N ALA A 311 -14.26 -11.10 -12.51
CA ALA A 311 -13.30 -11.94 -13.23
C ALA A 311 -14.06 -12.85 -14.20
N VAL A 312 -13.51 -13.02 -15.41
CA VAL A 312 -13.96 -14.01 -16.39
C VAL A 312 -12.73 -14.77 -16.84
N SER A 313 -12.81 -16.10 -16.91
CA SER A 313 -11.72 -16.94 -17.37
C SER A 313 -12.23 -18.10 -18.23
N VAL A 314 -11.33 -18.75 -18.95
CA VAL A 314 -11.58 -20.04 -19.58
C VAL A 314 -10.32 -20.85 -19.35
N ALA A 315 -10.46 -22.08 -18.87
CA ALA A 315 -9.32 -22.96 -18.66
C ALA A 315 -9.59 -24.35 -19.21
N TYR A 316 -8.55 -24.95 -19.78
CA TYR A 316 -8.48 -26.35 -20.13
C TYR A 316 -7.53 -27.05 -19.15
N GLY A 317 -7.92 -28.23 -18.69
CA GLY A 317 -7.11 -29.06 -17.80
C GLY A 317 -7.09 -30.51 -18.26
N ARG A 318 -5.93 -31.15 -18.12
CA ARG A 318 -5.72 -32.58 -18.30
C ARG A 318 -5.13 -33.15 -17.02
N SER A 319 -5.84 -34.07 -16.37
CA SER A 319 -5.42 -34.66 -15.09
C SER A 319 -5.72 -36.14 -15.02
N ALA A 320 -4.95 -36.89 -14.21
CA ALA A 320 -5.30 -38.26 -13.90
C ALA A 320 -6.53 -38.31 -12.99
N PHE A 321 -7.43 -39.25 -13.24
CA PHE A 321 -8.59 -39.47 -12.37
C PHE A 321 -8.25 -40.55 -11.35
N ASP A 322 -7.99 -40.15 -10.12
CA ASP A 322 -7.39 -41.01 -9.09
C ASP A 322 -8.11 -40.90 -7.74
N GLU A 323 -9.41 -40.63 -7.78
CA GLU A 323 -10.24 -40.43 -6.58
C GLU A 323 -10.53 -41.75 -5.83
N THR A 324 -10.57 -42.88 -6.53
CA THR A 324 -10.82 -44.22 -5.97
C THR A 324 -9.76 -45.22 -6.41
N ALA A 325 -9.66 -46.36 -5.71
CA ALA A 325 -8.71 -47.42 -6.06
C ALA A 325 -8.91 -47.95 -7.50
N THR A 326 -10.15 -48.15 -7.93
CA THR A 326 -10.48 -48.63 -9.29
C THR A 326 -10.07 -47.64 -10.38
N LEU A 327 -10.18 -46.34 -10.11
CA LEU A 327 -9.78 -45.30 -11.07
C LEU A 327 -8.25 -45.24 -11.22
N ILE A 328 -7.52 -45.42 -10.12
CA ILE A 328 -6.06 -45.56 -10.13
C ILE A 328 -5.63 -46.77 -10.97
N ASP A 329 -6.28 -47.92 -10.80
CA ASP A 329 -5.99 -49.15 -11.56
C ASP A 329 -6.28 -48.99 -13.06
N SER A 330 -7.39 -48.34 -13.39
CA SER A 330 -7.78 -48.10 -14.79
C SER A 330 -6.86 -47.11 -15.52
N GLY A 331 -6.12 -46.27 -14.79
CA GLY A 331 -5.19 -45.31 -15.38
C GLY A 331 -5.86 -44.18 -16.18
N PHE A 332 -7.10 -43.83 -15.86
CA PHE A 332 -7.87 -42.86 -16.63
C PHE A 332 -7.31 -41.44 -16.51
N VAL A 333 -7.46 -40.69 -17.60
CA VAL A 333 -7.12 -39.26 -17.68
C VAL A 333 -8.39 -38.52 -18.11
N ILE A 334 -8.66 -37.40 -17.44
CA ILE A 334 -9.75 -36.49 -17.74
C ILE A 334 -9.21 -35.27 -18.46
N ASP A 335 -9.93 -34.86 -19.49
CA ASP A 335 -9.79 -33.57 -20.16
C ASP A 335 -11.03 -32.74 -19.82
N ALA A 336 -10.81 -31.58 -19.18
CA ALA A 336 -11.87 -30.71 -18.67
C ALA A 336 -11.75 -29.29 -19.23
N LEU A 337 -12.89 -28.64 -19.45
CA LEU A 337 -12.98 -27.22 -19.78
C LEU A 337 -13.74 -26.51 -18.66
N ASP A 338 -13.05 -25.68 -17.90
CA ASP A 338 -13.61 -24.85 -16.85
C ASP A 338 -14.00 -23.49 -17.41
N LEU A 339 -15.30 -23.19 -17.28
CA LEU A 339 -15.90 -21.90 -17.54
C LEU A 339 -16.43 -21.40 -16.19
N PRO A 340 -15.96 -20.26 -15.65
CA PRO A 340 -16.46 -19.76 -14.39
C PRO A 340 -17.94 -19.40 -14.54
N SER A 341 -18.72 -19.83 -13.56
CA SER A 341 -19.95 -19.13 -13.21
C SER A 341 -19.55 -17.76 -12.64
N ALA A 342 -20.26 -16.70 -13.04
CA ALA A 342 -20.02 -15.35 -12.54
C ALA A 342 -20.17 -15.33 -10.99
N ALA A 343 -19.06 -15.46 -10.27
CA ALA A 343 -19.04 -15.26 -8.84
C ALA A 343 -19.03 -13.75 -8.58
N MET A 344 -20.18 -13.20 -8.20
CA MET A 344 -20.22 -11.94 -7.45
C MET A 344 -19.65 -12.24 -6.07
N ALA A 345 -18.44 -11.74 -5.79
CA ALA A 345 -17.91 -11.63 -4.43
C ALA A 345 -18.32 -10.29 -3.83
#